data_AF-A0A0Q6Q9I6-F1
#
_entry.id   AF-A0A0Q6Q9I6-F1
#
_cell.length_a   1.000
_cell.length_b   1.000
_cell.length_c   1.000
_cell.angle_alpha   90.00
_cell.angle_beta   90.00
_cell.angle_gamma   90.00
#
_symmetry.space_group_name_H-M   'P 1'
#
loop_
_entity.id
_entity.type
_entity.pdbx_description
1 polymer ?
#
loop_
_entity_poly.entity_id
_entity_poly.type
_entity_poly.pdbx_seq_one_letter_code
_entity_poly.pdbx_strand_id
1 'polypeptide(L)'
;MRRMRARIGDDEGSTLPLVIFFAMLSLVLVLLVVAATSLYLERKRLFTLADGAALVGAEAFDLDDVAVDGTRLRPTLSDDEVRDAVGDYLRDNPIGHFDDLRLARAESPDGSSATVTLTSSWKPPVVSLLLPAGIRLEVTSVARSVLW
;
A
#
# COMPACT_ATOMS: atom_id res chain seq x y z
N MET A 1 -66.44 15.91 37.16
CA MET A 1 -65.60 14.89 37.83
C MET A 1 -65.34 13.73 36.89
N ARG A 2 -64.11 13.17 36.90
CA ARG A 2 -63.64 11.97 36.16
C ARG A 2 -63.52 12.11 34.64
N ARG A 3 -62.44 12.69 34.13
CA ARG A 3 -61.07 12.13 33.99
C ARG A 3 -60.99 10.91 33.06
N MET A 4 -60.22 11.11 31.99
CA MET A 4 -59.18 10.20 31.51
C MET A 4 -59.60 8.77 31.19
N ARG A 5 -60.02 8.54 29.94
CA ARG A 5 -59.95 7.21 29.31
C ARG A 5 -59.43 7.28 27.86
N ALA A 6 -58.55 8.23 27.57
CA ALA A 6 -57.92 8.36 26.24
C ALA A 6 -56.40 8.15 26.26
N ARG A 7 -55.84 7.46 27.26
CA ARG A 7 -54.38 7.23 27.36
C ARG A 7 -54.00 5.91 28.00
N ILE A 8 -54.62 4.79 27.61
CA ILE A 8 -54.08 3.47 27.94
C ILE A 8 -54.35 2.55 26.74
N GLY A 9 -53.30 2.29 25.96
CA GLY A 9 -53.33 1.34 24.85
C GLY A 9 -52.83 1.92 23.53
N ASP A 10 -51.70 2.62 23.52
CA ASP A 10 -50.89 2.77 22.31
C ASP A 10 -49.59 2.00 22.52
N ASP A 11 -49.73 0.68 22.67
CA ASP A 11 -48.65 -0.32 22.60
C ASP A 11 -48.39 -0.69 21.12
N GLU A 12 -48.44 0.29 20.21
CA GLU A 12 -47.89 0.11 18.87
C GLU A 12 -46.37 0.18 18.99
N GLY A 13 -45.75 -0.98 19.23
CA GLY A 13 -44.30 -1.13 19.24
C GLY A 13 -43.68 -0.49 17.99
N SER A 14 -42.98 0.62 18.16
CA SER A 14 -42.35 1.33 17.05
C SER A 14 -41.18 0.50 16.50
N THR A 15 -41.30 0.04 15.25
CA THR A 15 -40.23 -0.66 14.52
C THR A 15 -39.21 0.31 13.93
N LEU A 16 -39.49 1.61 13.97
CA LEU A 16 -38.67 2.69 13.43
C LEU A 16 -37.23 2.68 14.00
N PRO A 17 -37.01 2.53 15.33
CA PRO A 17 -35.66 2.43 15.89
C PRO A 17 -34.87 1.22 15.35
N LEU A 18 -35.54 0.08 15.14
CA LEU A 18 -34.92 -1.13 14.61
C LEU A 18 -34.51 -0.92 13.13
N VAL A 19 -35.37 -0.28 12.33
CA VAL A 19 -35.07 0.06 10.93
C VAL A 19 -33.90 1.03 10.85
N ILE A 20 -33.87 2.09 11.68
CA ILE A 20 -32.74 3.03 11.72
C ILE A 20 -31.45 2.31 12.11
N PHE A 21 -31.50 1.44 13.12
CA PHE A 21 -30.33 0.69 13.55
C PHE A 21 -29.77 -0.19 12.42
N PHE A 22 -30.63 -0.96 11.74
CA PHE A 22 -30.20 -1.77 10.60
C PHE A 22 -29.71 -0.92 9.43
N ALA A 23 -30.35 0.20 9.14
CA ALA A 23 -29.90 1.13 8.09
C ALA A 23 -28.50 1.69 8.40
N MET A 24 -28.25 2.12 9.65
CA MET A 24 -26.92 2.54 10.08
C MET A 24 -25.91 1.40 10.01
N LEU A 25 -26.28 0.19 10.47
CA LEU A 25 -25.41 -0.98 10.43
C LEU A 25 -25.01 -1.33 8.98
N SER A 26 -25.98 -1.33 8.05
CA SER A 26 -25.72 -1.53 6.63
C SER A 26 -24.82 -0.44 6.06
N LEU A 27 -25.02 0.82 6.43
CA LEU A 27 -24.18 1.93 5.99
C LEU A 27 -22.73 1.76 6.48
N VAL A 28 -22.53 1.45 7.76
CA VAL A 28 -21.21 1.19 8.35
C VAL A 28 -20.53 0.03 7.63
N LEU A 29 -21.26 -1.05 7.34
CA LEU A 29 -20.72 -2.21 6.62
C LEU A 29 -20.26 -1.82 5.21
N VAL A 30 -21.06 -1.05 4.47
CA VAL A 30 -20.68 -0.56 3.13
C VAL A 30 -19.42 0.30 3.20
N LEU A 31 -19.35 1.24 4.15
CA LEU A 31 -18.16 2.09 4.34
C LEU A 31 -16.92 1.27 4.70
N LEU A 32 -17.07 0.23 5.52
CA LEU A 32 -15.98 -0.68 5.88
C LEU A 32 -15.46 -1.43 4.64
N VAL A 33 -16.35 -1.97 3.82
CA VAL A 33 -15.98 -2.68 2.58
C VAL A 33 -15.25 -1.73 1.64
N VAL A 34 -15.76 -0.53 1.41
CA VAL A 34 -15.11 0.49 0.58
C VAL A 34 -13.71 0.83 1.10
N ALA A 35 -13.55 1.02 2.42
CA ALA A 35 -12.27 1.29 3.03
C ALA A 35 -11.29 0.12 2.85
N ALA A 36 -11.73 -1.12 3.09
CA ALA A 36 -10.92 -2.32 2.91
C ALA A 36 -10.50 -2.51 1.45
N THR A 37 -11.40 -2.30 0.49
CA THR A 37 -11.07 -2.37 -0.95
C THR A 37 -10.08 -1.28 -1.34
N SER A 38 -10.26 -0.04 -0.86
CA SER A 38 -9.32 1.05 -1.12
C SER A 38 -7.92 0.74 -0.58
N LEU A 39 -7.82 0.28 0.67
CA LEU A 39 -6.57 -0.14 1.29
C LEU A 39 -5.88 -1.25 0.48
N TYR A 40 -6.65 -2.25 0.06
CA TYR A 40 -6.13 -3.35 -0.74
C TYR A 40 -5.59 -2.87 -2.10
N LEU A 41 -6.32 -1.98 -2.77
CA LEU A 41 -5.87 -1.39 -4.04
C LEU A 41 -4.60 -0.56 -3.86
N GLU A 42 -4.48 0.21 -2.79
CA GLU A 42 -3.28 1.00 -2.50
C GLU A 42 -2.06 0.11 -2.28
N ARG A 43 -2.21 -0.93 -1.45
CA ARG A 43 -1.15 -1.92 -1.24
C ARG A 43 -0.75 -2.61 -2.55
N LYS A 44 -1.71 -2.94 -3.41
CA LYS A 44 -1.43 -3.58 -4.70
C LYS A 44 -0.67 -2.64 -5.65
N ARG A 45 -1.05 -1.36 -5.70
CA ARG A 45 -0.35 -0.34 -6.48
C ARG A 45 1.09 -0.15 -5.98
N LEU A 46 1.27 -0.05 -4.66
CA LEU A 46 2.59 0.08 -4.05
C LEU A 46 3.46 -1.14 -4.36
N PHE A 47 2.89 -2.35 -4.33
CA PHE A 47 3.60 -3.57 -4.72
C PHE A 47 4.02 -3.55 -6.19
N THR A 48 3.15 -3.14 -7.11
CA THR A 48 3.50 -3.01 -8.53
C THR A 48 4.62 -1.99 -8.75
N LEU A 49 4.62 -0.89 -7.99
CA LEU A 49 5.72 0.08 -8.05
C LEU A 49 7.04 -0.50 -7.50
N ALA A 50 6.98 -1.21 -6.37
CA ALA A 50 8.14 -1.88 -5.79
C ALA A 50 8.71 -2.97 -6.70
N ASP A 51 7.84 -3.68 -7.43
CA ASP A 51 8.22 -4.70 -8.39
C ASP A 51 8.93 -4.11 -9.61
N GLY A 52 8.40 -3.03 -10.18
CA GLY A 52 9.06 -2.28 -11.24
C GLY A 52 10.40 -1.68 -10.79
N ALA A 53 10.45 -1.13 -9.58
CA ALA A 53 11.69 -0.62 -8.99
C ALA A 53 12.73 -1.73 -8.78
N ALA A 54 12.32 -2.89 -8.27
CA ALA A 54 13.21 -4.03 -8.11
C ALA A 54 13.73 -4.51 -9.47
N LEU A 55 12.90 -4.54 -10.52
CA LEU A 55 13.33 -4.90 -11.87
C LEU A 55 14.41 -3.93 -12.39
N VAL A 56 14.17 -2.63 -12.30
CA VAL A 56 15.15 -1.61 -12.72
C VAL A 56 16.44 -1.73 -11.90
N GLY A 57 16.32 -1.92 -10.58
CA GLY A 57 17.48 -2.16 -9.71
C GLY A 57 18.25 -3.42 -10.10
N ALA A 58 17.55 -4.49 -10.51
CA ALA A 58 18.17 -5.73 -10.96
C ALA A 58 18.82 -5.62 -12.35
N GLU A 59 18.45 -4.60 -13.14
CA GLU A 59 19.05 -4.29 -14.44
C GLU A 59 20.14 -3.20 -14.35
N ALA A 60 20.37 -2.63 -13.16
CA ALA A 60 21.36 -1.58 -12.89
C ALA A 60 22.80 -2.12 -12.82
N PHE A 61 23.19 -2.96 -13.77
CA PHE A 61 24.57 -3.41 -13.90
C PHE A 61 25.40 -2.28 -14.51
N ASP A 62 26.46 -1.88 -13.81
CA ASP A 62 27.53 -1.14 -14.47
C ASP A 62 28.33 -2.10 -15.35
N LEU A 63 28.43 -1.77 -16.65
CA LEU A 63 29.28 -2.49 -17.59
C LEU A 63 30.78 -2.21 -17.35
N ASP A 64 31.08 -1.15 -16.59
CA ASP A 64 32.44 -0.69 -16.31
C ASP A 64 33.03 -1.27 -15.00
N ASP A 65 32.20 -1.82 -14.09
CA ASP A 65 32.66 -2.39 -12.81
C ASP A 65 32.90 -3.91 -12.90
N VAL A 66 33.87 -4.28 -13.73
CA VAL A 66 34.39 -5.63 -13.80
C VAL A 66 35.42 -5.85 -12.69
N ALA A 67 34.99 -6.41 -11.57
CA ALA A 67 35.91 -7.02 -10.63
C ALA A 67 36.59 -8.24 -11.29
N VAL A 68 37.88 -8.12 -11.60
CA VAL A 68 38.70 -9.22 -12.11
C VAL A 68 39.06 -10.16 -10.96
N ASP A 69 38.22 -11.14 -10.70
CA ASP A 69 38.61 -12.34 -9.96
C ASP A 69 38.88 -13.48 -10.95
N GLY A 70 39.96 -14.23 -10.72
CA GLY A 70 40.64 -15.07 -11.70
C GLY A 70 39.72 -15.88 -12.65
N THR A 71 39.86 -15.64 -13.95
CA THR A 71 39.32 -16.44 -15.08
C THR A 71 37.81 -16.35 -15.37
N ARG A 72 36.99 -15.59 -14.61
CA ARG A 72 35.62 -15.23 -15.03
C ARG A 72 35.24 -13.82 -14.58
N LEU A 73 35.04 -12.92 -15.55
CA LEU A 73 34.42 -11.63 -15.32
C LEU A 73 32.96 -11.86 -14.86
N ARG A 74 32.60 -11.39 -13.66
CA ARG A 74 31.20 -11.30 -13.22
C ARG A 74 30.94 -9.85 -12.78
N PRO A 75 30.04 -9.11 -13.45
CA PRO A 75 29.61 -7.81 -12.93
C PRO A 75 28.96 -8.05 -11.57
N THR A 76 29.42 -7.36 -10.54
CA THR A 76 28.87 -7.44 -9.19
C THR A 76 27.97 -6.25 -8.96
N LEU A 77 26.67 -6.49 -8.76
CA LEU A 77 25.69 -5.43 -8.53
C LEU A 77 25.93 -4.78 -7.16
N SER A 78 26.26 -3.48 -7.14
CA SER A 78 26.52 -2.70 -5.92
C SER A 78 25.24 -2.18 -5.28
N ASP A 79 25.18 -2.14 -3.94
CA ASP A 79 24.05 -1.57 -3.21
C ASP A 79 23.80 -0.09 -3.54
N ASP A 80 24.85 0.65 -3.91
CA ASP A 80 24.74 2.08 -4.23
C ASP A 80 24.17 2.28 -5.65
N GLU A 81 24.56 1.45 -6.62
CA GLU A 81 24.03 1.46 -7.99
C GLU A 81 22.54 1.13 -8.01
N VAL A 82 22.13 0.10 -7.24
CA VAL A 82 20.71 -0.28 -7.11
C VAL A 82 19.91 0.88 -6.49
N ARG A 83 20.46 1.57 -5.50
CA ARG A 83 19.76 2.67 -4.82
C ARG A 83 19.58 3.88 -5.74
N ASP A 84 20.60 4.22 -6.51
CA ASP A 84 20.56 5.34 -7.45
C ASP A 84 19.59 5.05 -8.60
N ALA A 85 19.67 3.87 -9.21
CA ALA A 85 18.76 3.46 -10.29
C ALA A 85 17.29 3.37 -9.83
N VAL A 86 17.04 2.83 -8.64
CA VAL A 86 15.69 2.83 -8.03
C VAL A 86 15.23 4.25 -7.72
N GLY A 87 16.11 5.11 -7.22
CA GLY A 87 15.82 6.51 -6.92
C GLY A 87 15.44 7.31 -8.17
N ASP A 88 16.14 7.09 -9.29
CA ASP A 88 15.83 7.66 -10.60
C ASP A 88 14.47 7.16 -11.10
N TYR A 89 14.23 5.84 -11.07
CA TYR A 89 12.96 5.24 -11.49
C TYR A 89 11.76 5.81 -10.72
N LEU A 90 11.87 5.97 -9.39
CA LEU A 90 10.81 6.53 -8.57
C LEU A 90 10.55 8.02 -8.86
N ARG A 91 11.56 8.77 -9.31
CA ARG A 91 11.40 10.18 -9.73
C ARG A 91 10.71 10.30 -11.08
N ASP A 92 11.03 9.43 -12.02
CA ASP A 92 10.51 9.47 -13.39
C ASP A 92 9.13 8.80 -13.54
N ASN A 93 8.77 7.92 -12.62
CA ASN A 93 7.49 7.21 -12.61
C ASN A 93 6.67 7.51 -11.34
N PRO A 94 6.02 8.69 -11.24
CA PRO A 94 5.03 8.96 -10.22
C PRO A 94 3.73 8.21 -10.53
N ILE A 95 3.74 6.87 -10.44
CA ILE A 95 2.57 6.03 -10.67
C ILE A 95 1.61 6.21 -9.49
N GLY A 96 0.74 7.22 -9.58
CA GLY A 96 -0.29 7.50 -8.57
C GLY A 96 0.19 8.46 -7.47
N HIS A 97 -0.76 9.25 -6.94
CA HIS A 97 -0.53 10.08 -5.77
C HIS A 97 -0.46 9.20 -4.52
N PHE A 98 0.72 8.65 -4.22
CA PHE A 98 1.00 8.05 -2.92
C PHE A 98 1.25 9.16 -1.90
N ASP A 99 0.60 9.08 -0.74
CA ASP A 99 0.91 9.95 0.39
C ASP A 99 2.19 9.45 1.08
N ASP A 100 3.17 10.33 1.28
CA ASP A 100 4.44 10.04 2.00
C ASP A 100 5.19 8.79 1.47
N LEU A 101 5.30 8.66 0.15
CA LEU A 101 6.08 7.59 -0.49
C LEU A 101 7.56 7.73 -0.13
N ARG A 102 8.16 6.65 0.38
CA ARG A 102 9.59 6.60 0.73
C ARG A 102 10.20 5.26 0.36
N LEU A 103 11.42 5.32 -0.16
CA LEU A 103 12.31 4.17 -0.29
C LEU A 103 12.90 3.83 1.08
N ALA A 104 12.54 2.68 1.64
CA ALA A 104 13.07 2.24 2.94
C ALA A 104 14.35 1.41 2.79
N ARG A 105 14.46 0.65 1.70
CA ARG A 105 15.61 -0.21 1.42
C ARG A 105 15.73 -0.46 -0.08
N ALA A 106 16.96 -0.42 -0.58
CA ALA A 106 17.38 -0.86 -1.91
C ALA A 106 18.77 -1.47 -1.73
N GLU A 107 18.88 -2.78 -1.91
CA GLU A 107 20.09 -3.57 -1.67
C GLU A 107 20.13 -4.79 -2.61
N SER A 108 21.33 -5.32 -2.84
CA SER A 108 21.60 -6.51 -3.64
C SER A 108 22.38 -7.55 -2.80
N PRO A 109 21.68 -8.34 -1.96
CA PRO A 109 22.34 -9.22 -0.98
C PRO A 109 23.17 -10.35 -1.60
N ASP A 110 22.79 -10.79 -2.80
CA ASP A 110 23.40 -11.90 -3.53
C ASP A 110 24.18 -11.45 -4.78
N GLY A 111 24.37 -10.13 -4.97
CA GLY A 111 25.08 -9.55 -6.11
C GLY A 111 24.40 -9.79 -7.47
N SER A 112 23.19 -10.36 -7.48
CA SER A 112 22.48 -10.77 -8.70
C SER A 112 20.96 -10.51 -8.67
N SER A 113 20.42 -10.18 -7.50
CA SER A 113 19.03 -9.77 -7.32
C SER A 113 18.97 -8.44 -6.59
N ALA A 114 18.01 -7.60 -6.96
CA ALA A 114 17.71 -6.36 -6.27
C ALA A 114 16.50 -6.57 -5.36
N THR A 115 16.68 -6.25 -4.08
CA THR A 115 15.63 -6.22 -3.06
C THR A 115 15.25 -4.77 -2.78
N VAL A 116 13.99 -4.43 -3.01
CA VAL A 116 13.48 -3.06 -2.84
C VAL A 116 12.30 -3.06 -1.87
N THR A 117 12.38 -2.23 -0.82
CA THR A 117 11.29 -1.99 0.14
C THR A 117 10.78 -0.57 0.01
N LEU A 118 9.50 -0.43 -0.30
CA LEU A 118 8.81 0.85 -0.39
C LEU A 118 7.80 0.99 0.75
N THR A 119 7.66 2.20 1.24
CA THR A 119 6.65 2.56 2.24
C THR A 119 5.80 3.74 1.79
N SER A 120 4.53 3.73 2.15
CA SER A 120 3.60 4.85 1.91
C SER A 120 2.60 4.97 3.06
N SER A 121 1.88 6.08 3.12
CA SER A 121 0.79 6.30 4.07
C SER A 121 -0.55 6.19 3.34
N TRP A 122 -1.47 5.40 3.89
CA TRP A 122 -2.83 5.28 3.40
C TRP A 122 -3.83 5.97 4.34
N LYS A 123 -4.82 6.65 3.78
CA LYS A 123 -5.93 7.26 4.52
C LYS A 123 -7.28 6.72 4.03
N PRO A 124 -8.24 6.42 4.93
CA PRO A 124 -9.56 5.96 4.53
C PRO A 124 -10.32 7.00 3.69
N PRO A 125 -10.99 6.61 2.58
CA PRO A 125 -11.60 7.55 1.64
C PRO A 125 -12.85 8.29 2.15
N VAL A 126 -13.49 7.83 3.24
CA VAL A 126 -14.74 8.44 3.78
C VAL A 126 -14.66 8.72 5.28
N VAL A 127 -13.80 8.00 6.00
CA VAL A 127 -13.65 8.10 7.47
C VAL A 127 -12.27 8.66 7.88
N SER A 128 -11.63 9.44 7.01
CA SER A 128 -10.33 10.08 7.29
C SER A 128 -10.38 11.00 8.53
N LEU A 129 -11.54 11.60 8.84
CA LEU A 129 -11.72 12.42 10.04
C LEU A 129 -11.69 11.58 11.34
N LEU A 130 -12.03 10.29 11.27
CA LEU A 130 -11.99 9.36 12.40
C LEU A 130 -10.61 8.71 12.56
N LEU A 131 -9.83 8.58 11.47
CA LEU A 131 -8.46 8.07 11.46
C LEU A 131 -7.50 9.06 10.76
N PRO A 132 -7.23 10.23 11.36
CA PRO A 132 -6.42 11.28 10.72
C PRO A 132 -4.96 10.88 10.53
N ALA A 133 -4.44 9.99 11.39
CA ALA A 133 -3.07 9.49 11.28
C ALA A 133 -2.84 8.52 10.11
N GLY A 134 -3.92 7.95 9.53
CA GLY A 134 -3.82 6.93 8.50
C GLY A 134 -3.15 5.63 8.98
N ILE A 135 -2.76 4.79 8.02
CA ILE A 135 -2.04 3.53 8.25
C ILE A 135 -0.81 3.51 7.35
N ARG A 136 0.35 3.19 7.91
CA ARG A 136 1.58 3.01 7.14
C ARG A 136 1.56 1.66 6.42
N LEU A 137 1.80 1.69 5.13
CA LEU A 137 1.96 0.54 4.25
C LEU A 137 3.44 0.31 3.97
N GLU A 138 3.83 -0.95 3.94
CA GLU A 138 5.18 -1.39 3.60
C GLU A 138 5.09 -2.62 2.71
N VAL A 139 5.85 -2.62 1.62
CA VAL A 139 5.96 -3.75 0.70
C VAL A 139 7.42 -3.93 0.32
N THR A 140 7.82 -5.18 0.20
CA THR A 140 9.14 -5.58 -0.30
C THR A 140 8.94 -6.40 -1.56
N SER A 141 9.66 -6.06 -2.62
CA SER A 141 9.78 -6.91 -3.82
C SER A 141 11.24 -7.27 -4.06
N VAL A 142 11.44 -8.42 -4.72
CA VAL A 142 12.76 -8.94 -5.09
C VAL A 142 12.70 -9.32 -6.57
N ALA A 143 13.63 -8.79 -7.35
CA ALA A 143 13.77 -9.14 -8.77
C ALA A 143 15.20 -9.63 -9.03
N ARG A 144 15.35 -10.57 -9.97
CA ARG A 144 16.63 -11.13 -10.38
C ARG A 144 16.82 -10.94 -11.88
N SER A 145 18.02 -10.55 -12.29
CA SER A 145 18.39 -10.49 -13.71
C SER A 145 18.42 -11.88 -14.33
N VAL A 146 17.79 -12.01 -15.49
CA VAL A 146 17.73 -13.26 -16.27
C VAL A 146 18.81 -13.32 -17.36
N LEU A 147 19.68 -12.30 -17.44
CA LEU A 147 20.76 -12.22 -18.43
C LEU A 147 21.99 -12.97 -17.87
N TRP A 148 22.14 -14.23 -18.25
CA TRP A 148 23.33 -15.06 -18.00
C TRP A 148 23.78 -15.80 -19.26
#